data_AF-A0A7C4E965-F1
#
_entry.id   AF-A0A7C4E965-F1
#
_cell.length_a   1.000
_cell.length_b   1.000
_cell.length_c   1.000
_cell.angle_alpha   90.00
_cell.angle_beta   90.00
_cell.angle_gamma   90.00
#
_symmetry.space_group_name_H-M   'P 1'
#
loop_
_entity.id
_entity.type
_entity.pdbx_description
1 polymer ?
#
loop_
_entity_poly.entity_id
_entity_poly.type
_entity_poly.pdbx_seq_one_letter_code
_entity_poly.pdbx_strand_id
1 'polypeptide(L)' 'MATIVKCPTCGRDVEWTEASRYRPFCSERCKLIDLGAWAAEKYSIPGRSDEQAEETPPSETPPKH' A
#
# COMPACT_ATOMS: atom_id res chain seq x y z
N MET A 1 0.23 -19.01 -16.65
CA MET A 1 1.47 -18.28 -16.31
C MET A 1 1.19 -17.44 -15.08
N ALA A 2 2.11 -17.41 -14.11
CA ALA A 2 1.96 -16.56 -12.93
C ALA A 2 2.39 -15.13 -13.25
N THR A 3 1.69 -14.14 -12.68
CA THR A 3 2.10 -12.73 -12.76
C THR A 3 3.44 -12.54 -12.06
N ILE A 4 4.36 -11.79 -12.64
CA ILE A 4 5.65 -11.46 -12.02
C ILE A 4 5.61 -10.01 -11.53
N VAL A 5 6.04 -9.77 -10.30
CA VAL A 5 6.20 -8.42 -9.74
C VAL A 5 7.63 -8.21 -9.26
N LYS A 6 8.05 -6.94 -9.16
CA LYS A 6 9.36 -6.58 -8.60
C LYS A 6 9.25 -6.43 -7.09
N CYS A 7 10.16 -7.05 -6.36
CA CYS A 7 10.32 -6.83 -4.93
C CYS A 7 10.62 -5.34 -4.69
N PRO A 8 9.80 -4.61 -3.91
CA PRO A 8 9.97 -3.17 -3.74
C PRO A 8 11.27 -2.82 -2.99
N THR A 9 11.81 -3.74 -2.20
CA THR A 9 13.03 -3.51 -1.42
C THR A 9 14.32 -3.68 -2.23
N CYS A 10 14.34 -4.61 -3.19
CA CYS A 10 15.59 -5.01 -3.86
C CYS A 10 15.47 -5.23 -5.37
N GLY A 11 14.28 -5.10 -5.96
CA GLY A 11 14.04 -5.20 -7.39
C GLY A 11 14.05 -6.63 -7.97
N ARG A 12 14.22 -7.67 -7.14
CA ARG A 12 14.17 -9.06 -7.63
C ARG A 12 12.77 -9.45 -8.10
N ASP A 13 12.68 -10.27 -9.14
CA ASP A 13 11.41 -10.83 -9.61
C ASP A 13 10.80 -11.79 -8.59
N VAL A 14 9.49 -11.67 -8.39
CA VAL A 14 8.68 -12.52 -7.50
C VAL A 14 7.46 -13.00 -8.26
N GLU A 15 7.28 -14.32 -8.33
CA GLU A 15 6.06 -14.91 -8.88
C GLU A 15 4.88 -14.70 -7.93
N TRP A 16 3.74 -14.25 -8.46
CA TRP A 16 2.51 -14.03 -7.71
C TRP A 16 1.74 -15.34 -7.49
N THR A 17 2.32 -16.23 -6.69
CA THR A 17 1.76 -17.55 -6.33
C THR A 17 1.75 -17.75 -4.81
N GLU A 18 0.98 -18.71 -4.31
CA GLU A 18 0.92 -18.98 -2.86
C GLU A 18 2.26 -19.47 -2.28
N ALA A 19 3.09 -20.11 -3.10
CA ALA A 19 4.43 -20.55 -2.72
C ALA A 19 5.36 -19.36 -2.36
N SER A 20 5.15 -18.19 -2.98
CA SER A 20 5.82 -16.94 -2.63
C SER A 20 5.26 -16.34 -1.35
N ARG A 21 5.56 -16.96 -0.21
CA ARG A 21 5.00 -16.64 1.13
C ARG A 21 5.09 -15.17 1.55
N TYR A 22 6.07 -14.44 1.02
CA TYR A 22 6.34 -13.04 1.39
C TYR A 22 5.96 -12.02 0.32
N ARG A 23 5.26 -12.43 -0.76
CA ARG A 23 4.81 -11.54 -1.84
C ARG A 23 4.16 -10.25 -1.28
N PRO A 24 4.50 -9.05 -1.78
CA PRO A 24 5.32 -8.78 -2.99
C PRO A 24 6.85 -8.87 -2.77
N PHE A 25 7.32 -9.19 -1.57
CA PHE A 25 8.74 -9.26 -1.25
C PHE A 25 9.35 -10.62 -1.61
N CYS A 26 10.62 -10.62 -2.04
CA CYS A 26 11.32 -11.87 -2.39
C CYS A 26 11.74 -12.70 -1.17
N SER A 27 11.70 -12.13 0.04
CA SER A 27 12.07 -12.80 1.29
C SER A 27 11.52 -12.07 2.50
N GLU A 28 11.48 -12.75 3.65
CA GLU A 28 11.14 -12.15 4.95
C GLU A 28 12.02 -10.96 5.29
N ARG A 29 13.33 -11.06 5.00
CA ARG A 29 14.29 -9.96 5.20
C ARG A 29 13.86 -8.70 4.46
N CYS A 30 13.42 -8.81 3.21
CA CYS A 30 13.00 -7.64 2.43
C CYS A 30 11.71 -7.02 3.02
N LYS A 31 10.74 -7.85 3.43
CA LYS A 31 9.54 -7.40 4.13
C LYS A 31 9.88 -6.62 5.41
N LEU A 32 10.81 -7.13 6.21
CA LEU A 32 11.20 -6.48 7.47
C LEU A 32 11.98 -5.18 7.25
N ILE A 33 12.82 -5.10 6.22
CA ILE A 33 13.51 -3.86 5.84
C ILE A 33 12.50 -2.78 5.45
N ASP A 34 11.51 -3.13 4.63
CA ASP A 34 10.46 -2.20 4.21
C ASP A 34 9.66 -1.68 5.41
N LEU A 35 9.24 -2.58 6.29
CA LEU A 35 8.57 -2.22 7.54
C LEU A 35 9.45 -1.31 8.42
N GLY A 36 10.74 -1.60 8.52
CA GLY A 36 11.69 -0.77 9.25
C GLY A 36 11.88 0.63 8.65
N ALA A 37 11.80 0.78 7.32
CA ALA A 37 11.85 2.08 6.66
C ALA A 37 10.62 2.94 6.98
N TRP A 38 9.43 2.33 7.05
CA TRP A 38 8.22 3.00 7.53
C TRP A 38 8.34 3.41 8.99
N ALA A 39 8.77 2.51 9.86
CA ALA A 39 8.94 2.80 11.29
C ALA A 39 9.99 3.90 11.56
N ALA A 40 10.97 4.04 10.67
CA ALA A 40 11.99 5.09 10.71
C ALA A 40 11.63 6.35 9.92
N GLU A 41 10.36 6.52 9.53
CA GLU A 41 9.83 7.70 8.81
C GLU A 41 10.57 8.03 7.51
N LYS A 42 11.22 7.02 6.89
CA LYS A 42 11.90 7.19 5.60
C LYS A 42 10.92 7.28 4.44
N TYR A 43 9.71 6.78 4.63
CA TYR A 43 8.60 6.90 3.71
C TYR A 43 7.52 7.78 4.34
N SER A 44 6.99 8.69 3.54
CA SER A 44 5.87 9.55 3.91
C SER A 44 4.90 9.66 2.74
N ILE A 45 3.63 9.83 3.06
CA ILE A 45 2.60 10.14 2.07
C ILE A 45 2.36 11.65 2.18
N PRO A 46 2.60 12.43 1.12
CA PRO A 46 2.31 13.86 1.13
C PRO A 46 0.83 14.09 1.46
N GLY A 47 0.56 14.99 2.40
CA GLY A 47 -0.80 15.46 2.65
C GLY A 47 -1.34 16.22 1.43
N ARG A 48 -2.64 16.08 1.14
CA ARG A 48 -3.32 17.05 0.29
C ARG A 48 -3.47 18.33 1.11
N SER A 49 -3.09 19.47 0.54
CA SER A 49 -3.36 20.78 1.17
C SER A 49 -4.87 20.91 1.43
N ASP A 50 -5.25 21.43 2.60
CA ASP A 50 -6.63 21.52 3.09
C ASP A 50 -7.60 22.29 2.16
N GLU A 51 -7.09 22.97 1.14
CA GLU A 51 -7.85 23.70 0.10
C GLU A 51 -8.76 22.80 -0.78
N GLN A 52 -8.67 21.47 -0.69
CA GLN A 52 -9.48 20.53 -1.50
C GLN A 52 -10.42 19.65 -0.68
N ALA A 53 -10.66 19.98 0.60
CA ALA A 53 -11.49 19.16 1.49
C ALA A 53 -12.99 19.52 1.47
N GLU A 54 -13.43 20.53 0.72
CA GLU A 54 -14.86 20.87 0.60
C GLU A 54 -15.41 20.47 -0.77
N GLU A 55 -16.13 19.35 -0.81
CA GLU A 55 -17.37 19.12 -1.58
C GLU A 55 -17.72 17.62 -1.55
N THR A 56 -18.15 17.12 -0.39
CA THR A 56 -19.13 16.03 -0.37
C THR A 56 -20.32 16.52 0.45
N PRO A 57 -21.46 16.89 -0.16
CA PRO A 57 -22.65 17.23 0.62
C PRO A 57 -23.05 16.00 1.45
N PRO A 58 -23.49 16.17 2.71
CA PRO A 58 -23.96 15.04 3.49
C PRO A 58 -25.15 14.42 2.75
N SER A 59 -25.07 13.12 2.50
CA SER A 59 -26.20 12.30 2.06
C SER A 59 -27.27 12.29 3.16
N GLU A 60 -28.10 13.32 3.22
CA GLU A 60 -29.37 13.28 3.93
C GLU A 60 -30.31 12.34 3.16
N THR A 61 -30.52 11.15 3.70
CA THR A 61 -31.63 10.29 3.26
C THR A 61 -32.96 10.90 3.71
N PRO A 62 -33.96 11.05 2.82
CA PRO A 62 -35.24 11.71 3.15
C PRO A 62 -36.12 10.85 4.08
N PRO A 63 -37.11 11.46 4.75
CA PRO A 63 -37.78 10.88 5.92
C PRO A 63 -38.72 9.72 5.54
N LYS A 64 -38.80 8.70 6.40
CA LYS A 64 -39.89 7.72 6.36
C LYS A 64 -41.07 8.27 7.17
N HIS A 65 -42.23 8.30 6.52
CA HIS A 65 -43.54 8.74 7.03
C HIS A 65 -43.96 7.97 8.28
#